data_AF-A0A4Q2UXX9-F1
#
_entry.id   AF-A0A4Q2UXX9-F1
#
_cell.length_a   1.000
_cell.length_b   1.000
_cell.length_c   1.000
_cell.angle_alpha   90.00
_cell.angle_beta   90.00
_cell.angle_gamma   90.00
#
_symmetry.space_group_name_H-M   'P 1'
#
loop_
_entity.id
_entity.type
_entity.pdbx_description
1 polymer ?
#
loop_
_entity_poly.entity_id
_entity_poly.type
_entity_poly.pdbx_seq_one_letter_code
_entity_poly.pdbx_strand_id
1 'polypeptide(L)'
;ARLDRIQGEVVPVHLGLARLDRGYILPGGARVFHMMLMSWCGETMANTVATGAGAGAAGLAAEVRRSSQAVWAEGVDHGDEREANRLWNDERRRVMLIDFDRATLRPNLKHNQLVKVSGKKRKRQGDEFGNYDRKRGFRQYHLQSV
;
A
#
# COMPACT_ATOMS: atom_id res chain seq x y z
N ALA A 1 -5.41 15.28 -0.88
CA ALA A 1 -5.71 14.30 0.19
C ALA A 1 -4.81 13.07 0.03
N ARG A 2 -4.87 12.10 0.96
CA ARG A 2 -3.90 10.98 0.98
C ARG A 2 -4.09 9.98 -0.16
N LEU A 3 -5.32 9.81 -0.63
CA LEU A 3 -5.69 8.80 -1.63
C LEU A 3 -5.82 9.36 -3.05
N ASP A 4 -5.51 10.63 -3.29
CA ASP A 4 -5.77 11.32 -4.57
C ASP A 4 -5.18 10.58 -5.79
N ARG A 5 -4.01 9.96 -5.61
CA ARG A 5 -3.29 9.26 -6.70
C ARG A 5 -3.95 7.96 -7.14
N ILE A 6 -4.78 7.38 -6.28
CA ILE A 6 -5.36 6.05 -6.49
C ILE A 6 -6.89 6.10 -6.64
N GLN A 7 -7.46 7.31 -6.66
CA GLN A 7 -8.85 7.55 -6.99
C GLN A 7 -9.17 7.10 -8.41
N GLY A 8 -10.29 6.40 -8.57
CA GLY A 8 -10.73 5.81 -9.84
C GLY A 8 -10.00 4.53 -10.22
N GLU A 9 -9.01 4.07 -9.43
CA GLU A 9 -8.35 2.79 -9.64
C GLU A 9 -8.73 1.74 -8.60
N VAL A 10 -8.54 2.07 -7.31
CA VAL A 10 -8.78 1.15 -6.18
C VAL A 10 -9.65 1.80 -5.11
N VAL A 11 -9.93 3.10 -5.21
CA VAL A 11 -10.90 3.81 -4.37
C VAL A 11 -11.79 4.70 -5.26
N PRO A 12 -13.02 5.01 -4.86
CA PRO A 12 -13.87 5.93 -5.60
C PRO A 12 -13.21 7.29 -5.87
N VAL A 13 -13.56 7.91 -7.00
CA VAL A 13 -13.26 9.32 -7.22
C VAL A 13 -14.20 10.15 -6.35
N HIS A 14 -13.64 11.02 -5.50
CA HIS A 14 -14.39 11.97 -4.70
C HIS A 14 -14.79 13.16 -5.57
N LEU A 15 -16.09 13.30 -5.84
CA LEU A 15 -16.65 14.34 -6.71
C LEU A 15 -17.02 15.61 -5.93
N GLY A 16 -17.20 15.50 -4.61
CA GLY A 16 -17.49 16.65 -3.75
C GLY A 16 -18.50 16.34 -2.64
N LEU A 17 -18.88 17.39 -1.91
CA LEU A 17 -19.91 17.34 -0.88
C LEU A 17 -21.15 18.09 -1.37
N ALA A 18 -22.31 17.44 -1.29
CA ALA A 18 -23.60 18.06 -1.49
C ALA A 18 -24.19 18.49 -0.13
N ARG A 19 -24.55 19.77 -0.02
CA ARG A 19 -25.28 20.31 1.13
C ARG A 19 -26.78 20.30 0.82
N LEU A 20 -27.57 19.80 1.76
CA LEU A 20 -29.02 19.67 1.65
C LEU A 20 -29.69 20.64 2.62
N ASP A 21 -30.34 21.68 2.13
CA ASP A 21 -30.91 22.73 2.98
C ASP A 21 -31.99 22.23 3.94
N ARG A 22 -32.81 21.28 3.51
CA ARG A 22 -33.87 20.67 4.34
C ARG A 22 -33.40 19.40 5.07
N GLY A 23 -32.21 18.92 4.76
CA GLY A 23 -31.71 17.60 5.15
C GLY A 23 -32.51 16.44 4.54
N TYR A 24 -31.94 15.24 4.61
CA TYR A 24 -32.53 13.98 4.17
C TYR A 24 -32.64 13.02 5.34
N ILE A 25 -33.77 12.32 5.48
CA ILE A 25 -33.97 11.35 6.57
C ILE A 25 -33.55 9.97 6.05
N LEU A 26 -32.50 9.40 6.64
CA LEU A 26 -32.06 8.04 6.34
C LEU A 26 -33.04 6.99 6.89
N PRO A 27 -33.04 5.75 6.38
CA PRO A 27 -33.89 4.66 6.89
C PRO A 27 -33.74 4.34 8.40
N GLY A 28 -32.77 4.91 9.10
CA GLY A 28 -32.63 4.85 10.57
C GLY A 28 -33.18 6.06 11.33
N GLY A 29 -33.89 6.99 10.66
CA GLY A 29 -34.46 8.20 11.28
C GLY A 29 -33.48 9.37 11.45
N ALA A 30 -32.18 9.15 11.22
CA ALA A 30 -31.17 10.21 11.25
C ALA A 30 -31.36 11.20 10.10
N ARG A 31 -31.34 12.51 10.40
CA ARG A 31 -31.38 13.57 9.39
C ARG A 31 -29.96 14.01 9.01
N VAL A 32 -29.59 13.82 7.75
CA VAL A 32 -28.29 14.23 7.20
C VAL A 32 -28.42 15.50 6.36
N PHE A 33 -27.48 16.44 6.53
CA PHE A 33 -27.44 17.70 5.80
C PHE A 33 -26.30 17.78 4.79
N HIS A 34 -25.37 16.84 4.87
CA HIS A 34 -24.21 16.75 3.98
C HIS A 34 -24.12 15.33 3.47
N MET A 35 -23.93 15.19 2.17
CA MET A 35 -23.70 13.91 1.50
C MET A 35 -22.42 14.00 0.69
N MET A 36 -21.64 12.92 0.67
CA MET A 36 -20.45 12.81 -0.15
C MET A 36 -20.81 12.15 -1.48
N LEU A 37 -20.51 12.82 -2.59
CA LEU A 37 -20.66 12.26 -3.93
C LEU A 37 -19.36 11.58 -4.35
N MET A 38 -19.49 10.35 -4.82
CA MET A 38 -18.37 9.52 -5.28
C MET A 38 -18.70 8.87 -6.61
N SER A 39 -17.68 8.48 -7.38
CA SER A 39 -17.88 7.73 -8.62
C SER A 39 -18.48 6.35 -8.37
N TRP A 40 -19.07 5.77 -9.41
CA TRP A 40 -19.42 4.36 -9.43
C TRP A 40 -18.19 3.49 -9.12
N CYS A 41 -18.39 2.46 -8.30
CA CYS A 41 -17.32 1.59 -7.80
C CYS A 41 -17.45 0.13 -8.25
N GLY A 42 -18.46 -0.17 -9.06
CA GLY A 42 -18.76 -1.53 -9.49
C GLY A 42 -19.78 -2.23 -8.60
N GLU A 43 -19.85 -3.54 -8.78
CA GLU A 43 -20.84 -4.41 -8.16
C GLU A 43 -20.28 -5.13 -6.94
N THR A 44 -21.17 -5.66 -6.10
CA THR A 44 -20.74 -6.50 -4.96
C THR A 44 -20.01 -7.75 -5.45
N MET A 45 -19.10 -8.29 -4.63
CA MET A 45 -18.40 -9.54 -4.95
C MET A 45 -19.35 -10.72 -5.17
N ALA A 46 -20.44 -10.78 -4.42
CA ALA A 46 -21.48 -11.79 -4.60
C ALA A 46 -22.13 -11.72 -6.00
N ASN A 47 -22.53 -10.52 -6.46
CA ASN A 47 -23.10 -10.31 -7.79
C ASN A 47 -22.10 -10.65 -8.90
N THR A 48 -20.83 -10.29 -8.68
CA THR A 48 -19.70 -10.52 -9.58
C THR A 48 -19.47 -12.01 -9.84
N VAL A 49 -19.47 -12.83 -8.78
CA VAL A 49 -19.34 -14.29 -8.89
C VAL A 49 -20.57 -14.89 -9.58
N ALA A 50 -21.78 -14.43 -9.25
CA ALA A 50 -23.01 -14.95 -9.82
C ALA A 50 -23.14 -14.68 -11.34
N THR A 51 -22.64 -13.53 -11.80
CA THR A 51 -22.67 -13.13 -13.22
C THR A 51 -21.50 -13.69 -14.03
N GLY A 52 -20.52 -14.32 -13.38
CA GLY A 52 -19.28 -14.77 -14.03
C GLY A 52 -18.37 -13.63 -14.50
N ALA A 53 -18.74 -12.38 -14.21
CA ALA A 53 -17.94 -11.20 -14.50
C ALA A 53 -16.81 -11.14 -13.47
N GLY A 54 -15.58 -11.54 -13.80
CA GLY A 54 -14.47 -11.45 -12.86
C GLY A 54 -13.31 -12.38 -13.19
N ALA A 55 -12.24 -12.31 -12.40
CA ALA A 55 -11.26 -13.40 -12.36
C ALA A 55 -11.84 -14.51 -11.45
N GLY A 56 -11.59 -15.78 -11.77
CA GLY A 56 -12.01 -16.89 -10.90
C GLY A 56 -11.53 -16.70 -9.44
N ALA A 57 -12.10 -17.44 -8.49
CA ALA A 57 -11.94 -17.18 -7.05
C ALA A 57 -10.50 -16.88 -6.57
N ALA A 58 -9.50 -17.60 -7.10
CA ALA A 58 -8.09 -17.37 -6.79
C ALA A 58 -7.56 -16.02 -7.30
N GLY A 59 -7.99 -15.58 -8.49
CA GLY A 59 -7.63 -14.28 -9.05
C GLY A 59 -8.29 -13.12 -8.30
N LEU A 60 -9.53 -13.31 -7.82
CA LEU A 60 -10.22 -12.30 -7.03
C LEU A 60 -9.54 -12.06 -5.68
N ALA A 61 -9.16 -13.12 -4.96
CA ALA A 61 -8.42 -13.00 -3.70
C ALA A 61 -7.06 -12.30 -3.89
N ALA A 62 -6.37 -12.58 -5.00
CA ALA A 62 -5.13 -11.88 -5.33
C ALA A 62 -5.37 -10.38 -5.59
N GLU A 63 -6.46 -10.03 -6.28
CA GLU A 63 -6.81 -8.63 -6.57
C GLU A 63 -7.23 -7.84 -5.33
N VAL A 64 -7.99 -8.46 -4.42
CA VAL A 64 -8.30 -7.86 -3.11
C VAL A 64 -7.01 -7.47 -2.40
N ARG A 65 -6.05 -8.40 -2.30
CA ARG A 65 -4.76 -8.13 -1.66
C ARG A 65 -3.99 -7.01 -2.36
N ARG A 66 -3.98 -6.97 -3.69
CA ARG A 66 -3.34 -5.89 -4.46
C ARG A 66 -3.96 -4.52 -4.14
N SER A 67 -5.29 -4.45 -4.05
CA SER A 67 -6.03 -3.22 -3.79
C SER A 67 -5.79 -2.71 -2.36
N SER A 68 -5.85 -3.60 -1.37
CA SER A 68 -5.51 -3.27 0.02
C SER A 68 -4.05 -2.81 0.14
N GLN A 69 -3.13 -3.45 -0.56
CA GLN A 69 -1.72 -3.05 -0.56
C GLN A 69 -1.50 -1.67 -1.20
N ALA A 70 -2.27 -1.30 -2.23
CA ALA A 70 -2.20 0.02 -2.85
C ALA A 70 -2.65 1.12 -1.87
N VAL A 71 -3.77 0.91 -1.17
CA VAL A 71 -4.24 1.82 -0.10
C VAL A 71 -3.21 1.92 1.04
N TRP A 72 -2.66 0.78 1.45
CA TRP A 72 -1.61 0.71 2.47
C TRP A 72 -0.32 1.45 2.08
N ALA A 73 0.06 1.39 0.80
CA ALA A 73 1.22 2.08 0.25
C ALA A 73 1.05 3.61 0.28
N GLU A 74 -0.18 4.10 0.13
CA GLU A 74 -0.54 5.50 0.40
C GLU A 74 -0.56 5.82 1.91
N GLY A 75 -0.17 4.91 2.79
CA GLY A 75 -0.07 5.18 4.23
C GLY A 75 -1.42 5.25 4.93
N VAL A 76 -2.47 4.68 4.31
CA VAL A 76 -3.81 4.53 4.90
C VAL A 76 -4.02 3.08 5.29
N ASP A 77 -4.40 2.85 6.54
CA ASP A 77 -4.98 1.58 6.96
C ASP A 77 -6.51 1.73 6.93
N HIS A 78 -7.19 0.91 6.13
CA HIS A 78 -8.64 1.04 5.92
C HIS A 78 -9.45 0.67 7.17
N GLY A 79 -8.99 -0.29 7.97
CA GLY A 79 -9.65 -0.71 9.21
C GLY A 79 -11.00 -1.44 9.08
N ASP A 80 -11.59 -1.56 7.88
CA ASP A 80 -12.89 -2.24 7.67
C ASP A 80 -13.08 -2.81 6.25
N GLU A 81 -12.19 -3.72 5.87
CA GLU A 81 -12.25 -4.36 4.55
C GLU A 81 -13.17 -5.60 4.53
N ARG A 82 -14.42 -5.43 4.97
CA ARG A 82 -15.45 -6.47 4.83
C ARG A 82 -15.85 -6.66 3.36
N GLU A 83 -16.48 -7.78 3.05
CA GLU A 83 -16.98 -8.06 1.69
C GLU A 83 -17.92 -6.95 1.18
N ALA A 84 -18.76 -6.38 2.07
CA ALA A 84 -19.64 -5.26 1.74
C ALA A 84 -18.89 -3.98 1.31
N ASN A 85 -17.64 -3.82 1.74
CA ASN A 85 -16.79 -2.66 1.46
C ASN A 85 -15.80 -2.92 0.32
N ARG A 86 -15.97 -4.05 -0.38
CA ARG A 86 -15.16 -4.47 -1.53
C ARG A 86 -16.08 -4.63 -2.73
N LEU A 87 -15.90 -3.79 -3.73
CA LEU A 87 -16.68 -3.82 -4.96
C LEU A 87 -15.80 -4.22 -6.14
N TRP A 88 -16.33 -5.01 -7.08
CA TRP A 88 -15.63 -5.35 -8.31
C TRP A 88 -16.03 -4.37 -9.40
N ASN A 89 -15.04 -3.63 -9.90
CA ASN A 89 -15.20 -2.79 -11.06
C ASN A 89 -14.75 -3.55 -12.30
N ASP A 90 -15.70 -3.96 -13.15
CA ASP A 90 -15.40 -4.73 -14.35
C ASP A 90 -14.66 -3.89 -15.42
N GLU A 91 -15.00 -2.61 -15.55
CA GLU A 91 -14.32 -1.69 -16.48
C GLU A 91 -12.82 -1.57 -16.17
N ARG A 92 -12.47 -1.57 -14.88
CA ARG A 92 -11.09 -1.48 -14.40
C ARG A 92 -10.45 -2.82 -14.14
N ARG A 93 -11.24 -3.91 -14.15
CA ARG A 93 -10.83 -5.26 -13.76
C ARG A 93 -10.11 -5.27 -12.40
N ARG A 94 -10.63 -4.49 -11.46
CA ARG A 94 -10.01 -4.16 -10.17
C ARG A 94 -11.03 -4.22 -9.04
N VAL A 95 -10.54 -4.52 -7.84
CA VAL A 95 -11.33 -4.39 -6.62
C VAL A 95 -11.24 -2.93 -6.15
N MET A 96 -12.38 -2.31 -5.93
CA MET A 96 -12.50 -0.99 -5.34
C MET A 96 -12.87 -1.12 -3.86
N LEU A 97 -12.13 -0.41 -3.02
CA LEU A 97 -12.37 -0.30 -1.59
C LEU A 97 -13.20 0.95 -1.32
N ILE A 98 -14.25 0.80 -0.52
CA ILE A 98 -15.19 1.86 -0.15
C ILE A 98 -15.35 1.91 1.36
N ASP A 99 -15.96 2.98 1.87
CA ASP A 99 -16.25 3.18 3.29
C ASP A 99 -14.99 3.25 4.18
N PHE A 100 -14.38 4.43 4.21
CA PHE A 100 -13.16 4.73 4.97
C PHE A 100 -13.44 5.28 6.38
N ASP A 101 -14.65 5.09 6.93
CA ASP A 101 -15.04 5.70 8.22
C ASP A 101 -14.18 5.21 9.40
N ARG A 102 -13.57 4.02 9.27
CA ARG A 102 -12.67 3.42 10.26
C ARG A 102 -11.19 3.54 9.89
N ALA A 103 -10.88 4.28 8.84
CA ALA A 103 -9.53 4.36 8.34
C ALA A 103 -8.61 5.18 9.25
N THR A 104 -7.35 4.76 9.35
CA THR A 104 -6.32 5.46 10.11
C THR A 104 -5.14 5.83 9.23
N LEU A 105 -4.53 6.99 9.51
CA LEU A 105 -3.31 7.42 8.83
C LEU A 105 -2.10 6.89 9.57
N ARG A 106 -1.20 6.25 8.83
CA ARG A 106 0.07 5.79 9.38
C ARG A 106 0.93 7.01 9.73
N PRO A 107 1.53 7.06 10.93
CA PRO A 107 2.45 8.14 11.27
C PRO A 107 3.63 8.10 10.31
N ASN A 108 3.97 9.26 9.73
CA ASN A 108 5.20 9.40 8.97
C ASN A 108 6.36 9.02 9.90
N LEU A 109 7.01 7.87 9.65
CA LEU A 109 8.22 7.50 10.38
C LEU A 109 9.25 8.59 10.11
N LYS A 110 9.48 9.48 11.09
CA LYS A 110 10.56 10.46 11.00
C LYS A 110 11.85 9.68 10.80
N HIS A 111 12.57 10.02 9.73
CA HIS A 111 13.81 9.37 9.24
C HIS A 111 14.83 9.05 10.36
N ASN A 112 14.78 9.79 11.47
CA ASN A 112 15.65 9.64 12.64
C ASN A 112 15.41 8.37 13.48
N GLN A 113 14.32 7.62 13.26
CA GLN A 113 14.09 6.34 13.95
C GLN A 113 14.74 5.14 13.25
N LEU A 114 14.99 5.21 11.93
CA LEU A 114 15.66 4.14 11.18
C LEU A 114 17.17 4.09 11.47
N VAL A 115 17.80 5.23 11.76
CA VAL A 115 19.22 5.31 12.12
C VAL A 115 19.53 4.57 13.43
N LYS A 116 18.58 4.50 14.37
CA LYS A 116 18.75 3.75 15.63
C LYS A 116 18.70 2.23 15.43
N VAL A 117 18.08 1.75 14.35
CA VAL A 117 17.97 0.31 14.05
C VAL A 117 19.17 -0.18 13.22
N SER A 118 19.79 0.68 12.40
CA SER A 118 20.96 0.31 11.58
C SER A 118 22.30 0.24 12.35
N GLY A 119 22.31 0.53 13.66
CA GLY A 119 23.53 0.64 14.48
C GLY A 119 24.18 -0.69 14.92
N LYS A 120 23.57 -1.86 14.72
CA LYS A 120 24.19 -3.15 15.06
C LYS A 120 24.74 -3.86 13.82
N LYS A 121 25.84 -3.33 13.30
CA LYS A 121 26.74 -4.06 12.38
C LYS A 121 27.30 -5.27 13.15
N ARG A 122 26.73 -6.46 12.94
CA ARG A 122 27.29 -7.72 13.45
C ARG A 122 28.71 -7.87 12.89
N LYS A 123 29.72 -7.76 13.77
CA LYS A 123 31.12 -8.07 13.47
C LYS A 123 31.19 -9.55 13.11
N ARG A 124 31.39 -9.86 11.82
CA ARG A 124 31.74 -11.23 11.39
C ARG A 124 33.11 -11.53 11.99
N GLN A 125 33.16 -12.48 12.91
CA GLN A 125 34.40 -13.02 13.45
C GLN A 125 34.93 -13.97 12.37
N GLY A 126 35.90 -13.51 11.60
CA GLY A 126 36.58 -14.28 10.56
C GLY A 126 38.00 -14.57 11.02
N ASP A 127 38.26 -15.85 11.22
CA ASP A 127 39.50 -16.60 11.00
C ASP A 127 40.78 -16.17 11.76
N GLU A 128 41.00 -16.85 12.88
CA GLU A 128 42.31 -17.08 13.47
C GLU A 128 43.15 -17.96 12.53
N PHE A 129 44.13 -17.39 11.83
CA PHE A 129 45.40 -18.08 11.56
C PHE A 129 46.48 -17.03 11.30
N GLY A 130 47.07 -16.55 12.39
CA GLY A 130 48.24 -15.69 12.39
C GLY A 130 49.52 -16.48 12.12
N ASN A 131 50.19 -16.10 11.05
CA ASN A 131 51.60 -15.68 11.02
C ASN A 131 52.69 -16.68 11.47
N TYR A 132 53.49 -17.15 10.49
CA TYR A 132 54.89 -17.51 10.70
C TYR A 132 55.78 -16.73 9.73
N ASP A 133 56.67 -15.93 10.31
CA ASP A 133 57.79 -15.22 9.70
C ASP A 133 58.69 -16.12 8.83
N ARG A 134 59.24 -15.56 7.72
CA ARG A 134 60.70 -15.31 7.56
C ARG A 134 61.11 -14.75 6.19
N LYS A 135 61.64 -13.52 6.25
CA LYS A 135 62.93 -13.04 5.71
C LYS A 135 63.27 -13.08 4.20
N ARG A 136 63.81 -11.91 3.81
CA ARG A 136 64.95 -11.60 2.90
C ARG A 136 64.67 -11.36 1.42
N GLY A 137 65.03 -10.14 0.97
CA GLY A 137 65.68 -9.94 -0.32
C GLY A 137 65.44 -8.57 -0.95
N PHE A 138 66.31 -7.59 -0.67
CA PHE A 138 66.53 -6.46 -1.57
C PHE A 138 66.90 -6.96 -2.97
N ARG A 139 66.37 -6.32 -4.02
CA ARG A 139 67.10 -5.97 -5.26
C ARG A 139 66.29 -4.94 -6.06
N GLN A 140 66.85 -3.72 -6.12
CA GLN A 140 66.70 -2.80 -7.26
C GLN A 140 67.15 -3.52 -8.53
N TYR A 141 66.42 -3.38 -9.65
CA TYR A 141 67.02 -3.00 -10.93
C TYR A 141 65.99 -2.32 -11.84
N HIS A 142 66.51 -1.29 -12.48
CA HIS A 142 65.97 -0.43 -13.51
C HIS A 142 65.88 -1.19 -14.84
N LEU A 143 64.86 -0.93 -15.66
CA LEU A 143 64.90 -1.18 -17.10
C LEU A 143 64.00 -0.18 -17.81
N GLN A 144 64.65 0.70 -18.58
CA GLN A 144 64.07 1.60 -19.57
C GLN A 144 63.87 0.88 -20.92
N SER A 145 63.13 1.59 -21.78
CA SER A 145 63.00 1.49 -23.24
C SER A 145 61.82 0.64 -23.72
N VAL A 146 60.94 1.11 -24.61
CA VAL A 146 61.08 2.13 -25.68
C VAL A 146 59.85 3.02 -25.75
#